data_AF-A0A0S4IP33-F1
#
_entry.id   AF-A0A0S4IP33-F1
#
_cell.length_a   1.000
_cell.length_b   1.000
_cell.length_c   1.000
_cell.angle_alpha   90.00
_cell.angle_beta   90.00
_cell.angle_gamma   90.00
#
_symmetry.space_group_name_H-M   'P 1'
#
loop_
_entity.id
_entity.type
_entity.pdbx_description
1 polymer ?
#
loop_
_entity_poly.entity_id
_entity_poly.type
_entity_poly.pdbx_seq_one_letter_code
_entity_poly.pdbx_strand_id
1 'polypeptide(L)'
;CISFRGTVNLHNAIIDAKAGTIKHPEFPDGAEVHEGFCTAFLKILPSLTTALREYFFPELITSDGCVLTAASLVDQQDWSQGLTSVVCTGHSLGGALAMLCAYSIARGTLHREVFAKRSEAHHLPLPRIRSYTFGSPRLGNHVLTEEYNDAVPESYRITNENDMVPNFGMCWLDHAGREVRMNRGGDAVIEGTYLEEDYNLTAGVGSSIANHFLIRYARSMDNCLCDRNLKMLSPDCCSFLLVYLDTDAEKSKALATTSAALLDANNT
;
A
#
# COMPACT_ATOMS: atom_id res chain seq x y z
N CYS A 1 -3.41 -6.24 6.15
CA CYS A 1 -2.90 -4.96 5.59
C CYS A 1 -1.66 -5.25 4.75
N ILE A 2 -1.52 -4.65 3.57
CA ILE A 2 -0.33 -4.72 2.72
C ILE A 2 0.25 -3.32 2.65
N SER A 3 1.49 -3.14 3.11
CA SER A 3 2.13 -1.83 3.22
C SER A 3 3.39 -1.77 2.38
N PHE A 4 3.56 -0.68 1.62
CA PHE A 4 4.73 -0.44 0.78
C PHE A 4 5.53 0.75 1.30
N ARG A 5 6.85 0.56 1.40
CA ARG A 5 7.79 1.62 1.79
C ARG A 5 8.17 2.45 0.56
N GLY A 6 8.23 3.76 0.71
CA GLY A 6 8.81 4.67 -0.29
C GLY A 6 10.34 4.67 -0.30
N THR A 7 10.93 5.48 -1.20
CA THR A 7 12.39 5.61 -1.33
C THR A 7 13.01 6.33 -0.13
N VAL A 8 14.17 5.84 0.34
CA VAL A 8 14.92 6.41 1.47
C VAL A 8 15.48 7.81 1.16
N ASN A 9 15.75 8.10 -0.12
CA ASN A 9 16.25 9.39 -0.58
C ASN A 9 15.26 10.09 -1.53
N LEU A 10 14.27 10.76 -0.93
CA LEU A 10 13.21 11.47 -1.64
C LEU A 10 13.77 12.52 -2.61
N HIS A 11 14.82 13.24 -2.23
CA HIS A 11 15.40 14.31 -3.03
C HIS A 11 15.92 13.77 -4.38
N ASN A 12 16.56 12.61 -4.37
CA ASN A 12 17.00 11.95 -5.60
C ASN A 12 15.83 11.36 -6.39
N ALA A 13 14.85 10.74 -5.72
CA ALA A 13 13.67 10.19 -6.38
C ALA A 13 12.83 11.25 -7.11
N ILE A 14 12.74 12.46 -6.54
CA ILE A 14 12.08 13.62 -7.15
C ILE A 14 12.86 14.12 -8.37
N ILE A 15 14.19 14.20 -8.29
CA ILE A 15 15.04 14.66 -9.41
C ILE A 15 15.05 13.64 -10.56
N ASP A 16 15.01 12.35 -10.24
CA ASP A 16 15.05 11.22 -11.18
C ASP A 16 13.66 10.80 -11.69
N ALA A 17 12.57 11.46 -11.27
CA ALA A 17 11.19 11.15 -11.65
C ALA A 17 10.85 11.33 -13.15
N LYS A 18 11.86 11.49 -14.01
CA LYS A 18 11.74 11.61 -15.47
C LYS A 18 11.58 10.24 -16.14
N ALA A 19 10.67 9.40 -15.66
CA ALA A 19 10.31 8.18 -16.38
C ALA A 19 9.11 8.43 -17.29
N GLY A 20 9.02 7.66 -18.38
CA GLY A 20 7.86 7.70 -19.27
C GLY A 20 6.65 6.98 -18.69
N THR A 21 5.61 6.84 -19.50
CA THR A 21 4.52 5.91 -19.24
C THR A 21 4.69 4.64 -20.06
N ILE A 22 4.16 3.53 -19.56
CA ILE A 22 4.11 2.26 -20.29
C ILE A 22 2.71 1.67 -20.25
N LYS A 23 2.38 0.93 -21.31
CA LYS A 23 1.24 0.00 -21.34
C LYS A 23 1.70 -1.35 -20.83
N HIS A 24 0.88 -2.02 -20.04
CA HIS A 24 1.22 -3.33 -19.51
C HIS A 24 -0.04 -4.21 -19.39
N PRO A 25 0.02 -5.53 -19.68
CA PRO A 25 -1.14 -6.44 -19.62
C PRO A 25 -1.80 -6.59 -18.24
N GLU A 26 -1.15 -6.10 -17.19
CA GLU A 26 -1.74 -6.03 -15.84
C GLU A 26 -2.88 -5.01 -15.77
N PHE A 27 -2.90 -4.04 -16.68
CA PHE A 27 -3.86 -2.93 -16.73
C PHE A 27 -4.72 -3.01 -18.01
N PRO A 28 -5.88 -2.32 -18.04
CA PRO A 28 -6.79 -2.35 -19.17
C PRO A 28 -6.19 -1.78 -20.45
N ASP A 29 -6.79 -2.13 -21.59
CA ASP A 29 -6.34 -1.62 -22.88
C ASP A 29 -6.42 -0.08 -22.92
N GLY A 30 -5.33 0.54 -23.37
CA GLY A 30 -5.21 2.00 -23.40
C GLY A 30 -4.80 2.64 -22.06
N ALA A 31 -4.76 1.88 -20.97
CA ALA A 31 -4.22 2.35 -19.70
C ALA A 31 -2.69 2.47 -19.78
N GLU A 32 -2.18 3.61 -19.34
CA GLU A 32 -0.76 3.90 -19.28
C GLU A 32 -0.37 4.26 -17.85
N VAL A 33 0.60 3.54 -17.30
CA VAL A 33 1.09 3.71 -15.93
C VAL A 33 2.50 4.27 -15.96
N HIS A 34 2.89 5.04 -14.95
CA HIS A 34 4.26 5.51 -14.82
C HIS A 34 5.25 4.32 -14.79
N GLU A 35 6.23 4.34 -15.70
CA GLU A 35 7.11 3.20 -16.01
C GLU A 35 7.86 2.68 -14.78
N GLY A 36 8.42 3.59 -13.98
CA GLY A 36 9.18 3.23 -12.79
C GLY A 36 8.30 2.56 -11.72
N PHE A 37 7.04 2.99 -11.58
CA PHE A 37 6.13 2.43 -10.58
C PHE A 37 5.66 1.04 -11.02
N CYS A 38 5.32 0.90 -12.29
CA CYS A 38 4.94 -0.37 -12.88
C CYS A 38 6.08 -1.39 -12.77
N THR A 39 7.30 -1.01 -13.17
CA THR A 39 8.48 -1.88 -13.09
C THR A 39 8.77 -2.31 -11.66
N ALA A 40 8.72 -1.38 -10.70
CA ALA A 40 8.92 -1.69 -9.28
C ALA A 40 7.83 -2.65 -8.75
N PHE A 41 6.56 -2.43 -9.11
CA PHE A 41 5.45 -3.30 -8.71
C PHE A 41 5.56 -4.70 -9.32
N LEU A 42 5.87 -4.79 -10.62
CA LEU A 42 6.01 -6.08 -11.31
C LEU A 42 7.20 -6.90 -10.78
N LYS A 43 8.27 -6.25 -10.33
CA LYS A 43 9.40 -6.95 -9.67
C LYS A 43 8.98 -7.65 -8.38
N ILE A 44 8.06 -7.06 -7.61
CA ILE A 44 7.62 -7.62 -6.32
C ILE A 44 6.39 -8.52 -6.43
N LEU A 45 5.63 -8.40 -7.53
CA LEU A 45 4.38 -9.12 -7.75
C LEU A 45 4.51 -10.66 -7.63
N PRO A 46 5.55 -11.33 -8.18
CA PRO A 46 5.71 -12.78 -8.00
C PRO A 46 5.89 -13.17 -6.54
N SER A 47 6.78 -12.49 -5.81
CA SER A 47 7.03 -12.78 -4.39
C SER A 47 5.80 -12.52 -3.52
N LEU A 48 5.08 -11.42 -3.79
CA LEU A 48 3.82 -11.11 -3.12
C LEU A 48 2.75 -12.18 -3.42
N THR A 49 2.65 -12.63 -4.67
CA THR A 49 1.73 -13.71 -5.07
C THR A 49 2.05 -14.99 -4.32
N THR A 50 3.32 -15.40 -4.26
CA THR A 50 3.75 -16.59 -3.52
C THR A 50 3.42 -16.48 -2.04
N ALA A 51 3.80 -15.38 -1.38
CA ALA A 51 3.54 -15.18 0.04
C ALA A 51 2.03 -15.21 0.37
N LEU A 52 1.19 -14.58 -0.46
CA LEU A 52 -0.26 -14.61 -0.27
C LEU A 52 -0.84 -16.01 -0.54
N ARG A 53 -0.29 -16.76 -1.51
CA ARG A 53 -0.72 -18.14 -1.77
C ARG A 53 -0.36 -19.07 -0.61
N GLU A 54 0.86 -19.02 -0.11
CA GLU A 54 1.28 -19.79 1.07
C GLU A 54 0.42 -19.45 2.29
N TYR A 55 0.04 -18.18 2.42
CA TYR A 55 -0.80 -17.71 3.51
C TYR A 55 -2.25 -18.20 3.43
N PHE A 56 -2.90 -18.17 2.25
CA PHE A 56 -4.30 -18.58 2.10
C PHE A 56 -4.48 -20.08 1.80
N PHE A 57 -3.46 -20.72 1.23
CA PHE A 57 -3.49 -22.12 0.83
C PHE A 57 -2.27 -22.86 1.42
N PRO A 58 -2.16 -22.97 2.76
CA PRO A 58 -1.08 -23.74 3.35
C PRO A 58 -1.18 -25.20 2.90
N GLU A 59 -0.15 -25.71 2.22
CA GLU A 59 -0.04 -27.14 1.95
C GLU A 59 0.31 -27.86 3.25
N LEU A 60 -0.62 -28.71 3.74
CA LEU A 60 -0.33 -29.62 4.84
C LEU A 60 0.30 -30.89 4.27
N ILE A 61 1.62 -31.01 4.43
CA ILE A 61 2.34 -32.25 4.16
C ILE A 61 2.13 -33.18 5.36
N THR A 62 1.41 -34.28 5.17
CA THR A 62 1.33 -35.32 6.22
C THR A 62 2.64 -36.10 6.31
N SER A 63 2.88 -36.77 7.45
CA SER A 63 4.07 -37.60 7.71
C SER A 63 4.37 -38.65 6.64
N ASP A 64 3.37 -38.98 5.82
CA ASP A 64 3.45 -40.01 4.78
C ASP A 64 3.75 -39.42 3.39
N GLY A 65 4.06 -38.11 3.31
CA GLY A 65 4.37 -37.42 2.05
C GLY A 65 3.15 -37.13 1.18
N CYS A 66 1.94 -37.29 1.70
CA CYS A 66 0.70 -36.99 0.99
C CYS A 66 0.37 -35.49 1.13
N VAL A 67 0.20 -34.80 0.01
CA VAL A 67 -0.25 -33.39 0.00
C VAL A 67 -1.75 -33.37 0.21
N LEU A 68 -2.21 -32.99 1.40
CA LEU A 68 -3.62 -32.71 1.64
C LEU A 68 -3.89 -31.27 1.25
N THR A 69 -4.85 -31.04 0.36
CA THR A 69 -5.41 -29.70 0.19
C THR A 69 -6.16 -29.34 1.47
N ALA A 70 -5.81 -28.19 2.06
CA ALA A 70 -6.33 -27.70 3.35
C ALA A 70 -7.86 -27.54 3.42
N ALA A 71 -8.58 -27.77 2.31
CA ALA A 71 -10.04 -27.83 2.26
C ALA A 71 -10.66 -28.88 3.21
N SER A 72 -9.89 -29.88 3.64
CA SER A 72 -10.39 -31.05 4.37
C SER A 72 -10.35 -30.94 5.91
N LEU A 73 -9.64 -29.95 6.47
CA LEU A 73 -9.32 -29.88 7.91
C LEU A 73 -9.84 -28.58 8.55
N VAL A 74 -11.03 -28.15 8.13
CA VAL A 74 -11.68 -26.94 8.65
C VAL A 74 -12.12 -27.16 10.11
N ASP A 75 -11.25 -26.83 11.06
CA ASP A 75 -11.65 -26.48 12.42
C ASP A 75 -11.92 -24.97 12.50
N GLN A 76 -12.98 -24.60 13.22
CA GLN A 76 -13.72 -23.33 13.10
C GLN A 76 -13.05 -22.10 13.72
N GLN A 77 -11.73 -21.94 13.62
CA GLN A 77 -11.03 -20.77 14.21
C GLN A 77 -9.87 -20.22 13.38
N ASP A 78 -9.93 -20.38 12.06
CA ASP A 78 -8.91 -19.85 11.16
C ASP A 78 -9.28 -18.44 10.69
N TRP A 79 -8.73 -17.43 11.36
CA TRP A 79 -8.90 -16.00 11.04
C TRP A 79 -8.54 -15.65 9.58
N SER A 80 -7.76 -16.49 8.89
CA SER A 80 -7.47 -16.40 7.46
C SER A 80 -8.72 -16.56 6.56
N GLN A 81 -9.71 -17.34 7.02
CA GLN A 81 -11.00 -17.56 6.36
C GLN A 81 -11.96 -16.39 6.61
N GLY A 82 -11.79 -15.64 7.69
CA GLY A 82 -12.57 -14.46 8.05
C GLY A 82 -12.15 -13.15 7.36
N LEU A 83 -11.29 -13.20 6.33
CA LEU A 83 -10.82 -11.98 5.67
C LEU A 83 -11.96 -11.26 4.92
N THR A 84 -12.51 -10.23 5.55
CA THR A 84 -13.58 -9.39 4.99
C THR A 84 -13.05 -8.15 4.27
N SER A 85 -11.81 -7.74 4.54
CA SER A 85 -11.22 -6.56 3.92
C SER A 85 -9.70 -6.63 3.81
N VAL A 86 -9.18 -6.07 2.72
CA VAL A 86 -7.75 -5.82 2.51
C VAL A 86 -7.53 -4.31 2.46
N VAL A 87 -6.58 -3.85 3.26
CA VAL A 87 -6.10 -2.47 3.22
C VAL A 87 -4.72 -2.47 2.56
N CYS A 88 -4.57 -1.69 1.50
CA CYS A 88 -3.30 -1.36 0.86
C CYS A 88 -2.88 0.05 1.28
N THR A 89 -1.66 0.22 1.77
CA THR A 89 -1.17 1.53 2.19
C THR A 89 0.28 1.76 1.85
N GLY A 90 0.68 3.02 1.75
CA GLY A 90 2.04 3.40 1.48
C GLY A 90 2.22 4.91 1.50
N HIS A 91 3.46 5.32 1.75
CA HIS A 91 3.87 6.72 1.75
C HIS A 91 4.79 7.01 0.57
N SER A 92 4.69 8.21 -0.01
CA SER A 92 5.51 8.64 -1.13
C SER A 92 5.37 7.69 -2.33
N LEU A 93 6.48 7.26 -2.92
CA LEU A 93 6.54 6.19 -3.93
C LEU A 93 5.81 4.91 -3.51
N GLY A 94 5.84 4.56 -2.21
CA GLY A 94 5.12 3.42 -1.67
C GLY A 94 3.60 3.56 -1.82
N GLY A 95 3.08 4.80 -1.84
CA GLY A 95 1.68 5.07 -2.13
C GLY A 95 1.27 4.60 -3.52
N ALA A 96 2.08 4.90 -4.54
CA ALA A 96 1.82 4.44 -5.91
C ALA A 96 1.82 2.90 -5.99
N LEU A 97 2.79 2.23 -5.34
CA LEU A 97 2.84 0.77 -5.29
C LEU A 97 1.63 0.17 -4.55
N ALA A 98 1.17 0.82 -3.49
CA ALA A 98 -0.03 0.41 -2.75
C ALA A 98 -1.29 0.50 -3.62
N MET A 99 -1.39 1.53 -4.46
CA MET A 99 -2.50 1.66 -5.43
C MET A 99 -2.42 0.56 -6.49
N LEU A 100 -1.25 0.33 -7.11
CA LEU A 100 -1.08 -0.76 -8.07
C LEU A 100 -1.40 -2.13 -7.47
N CYS A 101 -1.00 -2.36 -6.22
CA CYS A 101 -1.37 -3.57 -5.48
C CYS A 101 -2.88 -3.68 -5.27
N ALA A 102 -3.55 -2.61 -4.83
CA ALA A 102 -4.99 -2.62 -4.65
C ALA A 102 -5.72 -2.93 -5.95
N TYR A 103 -5.27 -2.35 -7.07
CA TYR A 103 -5.81 -2.64 -8.40
C TYR A 103 -5.58 -4.11 -8.79
N SER A 104 -4.36 -4.63 -8.58
CA SER A 104 -4.05 -6.03 -8.89
C SER A 104 -4.91 -7.02 -8.10
N ILE A 105 -5.24 -6.71 -6.84
CA ILE A 105 -6.16 -7.51 -6.01
C ILE A 105 -7.61 -7.44 -6.52
N ALA A 106 -8.02 -6.28 -7.05
CA ALA A 106 -9.36 -6.06 -7.53
C ALA A 106 -9.63 -6.70 -8.91
N ARG A 107 -8.71 -6.51 -9.86
CA ARG A 107 -8.91 -6.87 -11.27
C ARG A 107 -7.69 -7.50 -11.96
N GLY A 108 -6.50 -7.48 -11.35
CA GLY A 108 -5.25 -7.91 -11.99
C GLY A 108 -4.78 -9.32 -11.62
N THR A 109 -3.45 -9.51 -11.60
CA THR A 109 -2.82 -10.81 -11.34
C THR A 109 -3.14 -11.35 -9.95
N LEU A 110 -3.07 -10.52 -8.89
CA LEU A 110 -3.40 -11.00 -7.53
C LEU A 110 -4.86 -11.45 -7.41
N HIS A 111 -5.77 -10.77 -8.10
CA HIS A 111 -7.17 -11.19 -8.19
C HIS A 111 -7.27 -12.61 -8.73
N ARG A 112 -6.73 -12.86 -9.93
CA ARG A 112 -6.81 -14.15 -10.62
C ARG A 112 -6.07 -15.26 -9.87
N GLU A 113 -4.87 -14.98 -9.38
CA GLU A 113 -3.99 -16.02 -8.84
C GLU A 113 -4.25 -16.35 -7.37
N VAL A 114 -4.88 -15.44 -6.62
CA VAL A 114 -5.05 -15.58 -5.17
C VAL A 114 -6.51 -15.40 -4.76
N PHE A 115 -7.07 -14.20 -4.95
CA PHE A 115 -8.32 -13.82 -4.29
C PHE A 115 -9.55 -14.48 -4.92
N ALA A 116 -9.60 -14.63 -6.24
CA ALA A 116 -10.64 -15.36 -6.94
C ALA A 116 -10.63 -16.85 -6.56
N LYS A 117 -9.44 -17.47 -6.57
CA LYS A 117 -9.27 -18.88 -6.15
C LYS A 117 -9.65 -19.09 -4.69
N ARG A 118 -9.36 -18.12 -3.81
CA ARG A 118 -9.75 -18.17 -2.38
C ARG A 118 -11.27 -18.13 -2.25
N SER A 119 -11.90 -17.20 -2.97
CA SER A 119 -13.36 -17.04 -2.99
C SER A 119 -14.05 -18.32 -3.45
N GLU A 120 -13.54 -18.94 -4.52
CA GLU A 120 -14.04 -20.19 -5.07
C GLU A 120 -13.80 -21.39 -4.12
N ALA A 121 -12.57 -21.59 -3.66
CA ALA A 121 -12.19 -22.74 -2.83
C ALA A 121 -12.97 -22.80 -1.49
N HIS A 122 -13.27 -21.64 -0.91
CA HIS A 122 -13.91 -21.55 0.41
C HIS A 122 -15.37 -21.07 0.36
N HIS A 123 -15.93 -20.82 -0.83
CA HIS A 123 -17.28 -20.26 -1.01
C HIS A 123 -17.50 -18.95 -0.23
N LEU A 124 -16.48 -18.10 -0.19
CA LEU A 124 -16.47 -16.83 0.54
C LEU A 124 -16.59 -15.64 -0.41
N PRO A 125 -17.19 -14.52 0.00
CA PRO A 125 -17.18 -13.31 -0.79
C PRO A 125 -15.76 -12.77 -0.98
N LEU A 126 -15.54 -12.06 -2.08
CA LEU A 126 -14.32 -11.29 -2.28
C LEU A 126 -14.19 -10.22 -1.18
N PRO A 127 -12.97 -9.98 -0.67
CA PRO A 127 -12.78 -8.99 0.39
C PRO A 127 -12.97 -7.57 -0.15
N ARG A 128 -13.45 -6.66 0.71
CA ARG A 128 -13.48 -5.22 0.40
C ARG A 128 -12.06 -4.67 0.36
N ILE A 129 -11.72 -3.98 -0.73
CA ILE A 129 -10.38 -3.44 -0.95
C ILE A 129 -10.40 -1.95 -0.64
N ARG A 130 -9.49 -1.52 0.23
CA ARG A 130 -9.31 -0.10 0.57
C ARG A 130 -7.89 0.33 0.32
N SER A 131 -7.72 1.54 -0.19
CA SER A 131 -6.41 2.16 -0.34
C SER A 131 -6.31 3.42 0.50
N TYR A 132 -5.28 3.51 1.33
CA TYR A 132 -4.93 4.74 2.05
C TYR A 132 -3.48 5.09 1.74
N THR A 133 -3.27 6.16 0.99
CA THR A 133 -1.92 6.56 0.60
C THR A 133 -1.58 7.94 1.13
N PHE A 134 -0.30 8.18 1.42
CA PHE A 134 0.17 9.41 2.04
C PHE A 134 1.22 10.06 1.14
N GLY A 135 0.95 11.24 0.61
CA GLY A 135 1.86 11.94 -0.31
C GLY A 135 2.14 11.13 -1.58
N SER A 136 1.17 10.36 -2.07
CA SER A 136 1.35 9.55 -3.28
C SER A 136 1.48 10.43 -4.52
N PRO A 137 2.42 10.15 -5.44
CA PRO A 137 2.47 10.82 -6.75
C PRO A 137 1.30 10.39 -7.64
N ARG A 138 1.16 11.06 -8.79
CA ARG A 138 0.23 10.71 -9.87
C ARG A 138 0.58 9.34 -10.45
N LEU A 139 -0.43 8.54 -10.79
CA LEU A 139 -0.25 7.11 -11.07
C LEU A 139 0.00 6.82 -12.56
N GLY A 140 -0.80 7.42 -13.43
CA GLY A 140 -0.85 7.10 -14.85
C GLY A 140 -1.83 8.01 -15.60
N ASN A 141 -2.22 7.62 -16.80
CA ASN A 141 -3.16 8.40 -17.61
C ASN A 141 -4.60 8.35 -17.06
N HIS A 142 -5.47 9.12 -17.71
CA HIS A 142 -6.89 9.21 -17.37
C HIS A 142 -7.59 7.84 -17.39
N VAL A 143 -7.35 7.05 -18.44
CA VAL A 143 -7.95 5.71 -18.62
C VAL A 143 -7.61 4.80 -17.44
N LEU A 144 -6.34 4.76 -17.00
CA LEU A 144 -5.94 3.99 -15.83
C LEU A 144 -6.65 4.49 -14.56
N THR A 145 -6.80 5.80 -14.43
CA THR A 145 -7.36 6.44 -13.24
C THR A 145 -8.86 6.16 -13.10
N GLU A 146 -9.63 6.21 -14.18
CA GLU A 146 -11.05 5.84 -14.19
C GLU A 146 -11.22 4.37 -13.82
N GLU A 147 -10.49 3.48 -14.49
CA GLU A 147 -10.52 2.04 -14.23
C GLU A 147 -10.10 1.70 -12.80
N TYR A 148 -9.13 2.42 -12.25
CA TYR A 148 -8.73 2.29 -10.86
C TYR A 148 -9.84 2.68 -9.89
N ASN A 149 -10.49 3.84 -10.11
CA ASN A 149 -11.54 4.34 -9.24
C ASN A 149 -12.76 3.40 -9.24
N ASP A 150 -13.07 2.81 -10.39
CA ASP A 150 -14.12 1.79 -10.50
C ASP A 150 -13.74 0.47 -9.84
N ALA A 151 -12.46 0.08 -9.89
CA ALA A 151 -11.97 -1.14 -9.27
C ALA A 151 -11.85 -1.03 -7.74
N VAL A 152 -11.42 0.13 -7.24
CA VAL A 152 -11.12 0.36 -5.82
C VAL A 152 -11.74 1.70 -5.37
N PRO A 153 -13.07 1.78 -5.22
CA PRO A 153 -13.77 3.03 -4.89
C PRO A 153 -13.44 3.56 -3.50
N GLU A 154 -13.08 2.68 -2.54
CA GLU A 154 -12.63 3.07 -1.20
C GLU A 154 -11.13 3.43 -1.19
N SER A 155 -10.73 4.35 -2.07
CA SER A 155 -9.36 4.84 -2.19
C SER A 155 -9.24 6.29 -1.77
N TYR A 156 -8.43 6.54 -0.74
CA TYR A 156 -8.18 7.85 -0.16
C TYR A 156 -6.70 8.20 -0.28
N ARG A 157 -6.42 9.33 -0.93
CA ARG A 157 -5.08 9.89 -1.10
C ARG A 157 -4.95 11.08 -0.18
N ILE A 158 -4.24 10.88 0.92
CA ILE A 158 -3.98 11.90 1.92
C ILE A 158 -2.80 12.76 1.44
N THR A 159 -3.02 14.07 1.37
CA THR A 159 -2.01 15.07 1.07
C THR A 159 -1.89 16.01 2.26
N ASN A 160 -0.66 16.24 2.74
CA ASN A 160 -0.42 17.04 3.94
C ASN A 160 0.13 18.41 3.56
N GLU A 161 -0.62 19.46 3.89
CA GLU A 161 -0.24 20.85 3.67
C GLU A 161 0.18 21.11 2.20
N ASN A 162 1.31 21.78 1.98
CA ASN A 162 1.87 22.05 0.66
C ASN A 162 2.88 20.97 0.23
N ASP A 163 2.67 19.70 0.61
CA ASP A 163 3.49 18.59 0.13
C ASP A 163 3.63 18.65 -1.40
N MET A 164 4.89 18.71 -1.86
CA MET A 164 5.17 18.85 -3.29
C MET A 164 5.00 17.55 -4.08
N VAL A 165 5.17 16.37 -3.47
CA VAL A 165 5.28 15.10 -4.21
C VAL A 165 4.02 14.75 -5.02
N PRO A 166 2.79 14.96 -4.51
CA PRO A 166 1.58 14.80 -5.32
C PRO A 166 1.57 15.67 -6.59
N ASN A 167 2.23 16.84 -6.53
CA ASN A 167 2.19 17.86 -7.57
C ASN A 167 3.46 17.94 -8.44
N PHE A 168 4.50 17.17 -8.11
CA PHE A 168 5.81 17.31 -8.73
C PHE A 168 5.94 16.45 -10.00
N GLY A 169 6.51 17.03 -11.07
CA GLY A 169 7.16 16.28 -12.16
C GLY A 169 6.26 15.53 -13.15
N MET A 170 4.96 15.36 -12.89
CA MET A 170 4.05 14.59 -13.75
C MET A 170 2.71 15.30 -13.98
N CYS A 171 2.72 16.56 -14.42
CA CYS A 171 1.47 17.31 -14.64
C CYS A 171 0.56 16.71 -15.74
N TRP A 172 1.08 15.83 -16.59
CA TRP A 172 0.35 15.11 -17.63
C TRP A 172 -0.21 13.74 -17.18
N LEU A 173 0.01 13.34 -15.93
CA LEU A 173 -0.60 12.15 -15.33
C LEU A 173 -1.74 12.55 -14.41
N ASP A 174 -2.67 11.63 -14.19
CA ASP A 174 -3.84 11.81 -13.35
C ASP A 174 -3.64 11.17 -11.98
N HIS A 175 -4.39 11.73 -11.04
CA HIS A 175 -4.50 11.25 -9.68
C HIS A 175 -5.66 10.29 -9.55
N ALA A 176 -5.42 9.07 -9.05
CA ALA A 176 -6.48 8.13 -8.73
C ALA A 176 -6.79 8.09 -7.23
N GLY A 177 -8.04 7.78 -6.89
CA GLY A 177 -8.61 7.90 -5.55
C GLY A 177 -9.03 9.34 -5.17
N ARG A 178 -9.83 9.41 -4.11
CA ARG A 178 -10.39 10.65 -3.55
C ARG A 178 -9.32 11.39 -2.78
N GLU A 179 -9.18 12.69 -3.01
CA GLU A 179 -8.21 13.50 -2.27
C GLU A 179 -8.70 13.81 -0.86
N VAL A 180 -7.81 13.66 0.12
CA VAL A 180 -8.01 14.11 1.50
C VAL A 180 -6.89 15.09 1.83
N ARG A 181 -7.19 16.39 1.77
CA ARG A 181 -6.22 17.44 2.14
C ARG A 181 -6.25 17.63 3.64
N MET A 182 -5.08 17.54 4.24
CA MET A 182 -4.91 17.61 5.69
C MET A 182 -3.98 18.75 6.07
N ASN A 183 -4.31 19.49 7.12
CA ASN A 183 -3.42 20.49 7.72
C ASN A 183 -2.73 19.93 8.98
N ARG A 184 -1.71 20.65 9.45
CA ARG A 184 -0.96 20.32 10.68
C ARG A 184 -1.82 20.38 11.95
N GLY A 185 -2.93 21.11 11.93
CA GLY A 185 -3.85 21.26 13.04
C GLY A 185 -4.70 20.01 13.26
N GLY A 186 -4.80 19.12 12.26
CA GLY A 186 -5.68 17.96 12.33
C GLY A 186 -6.96 18.11 11.52
N ASP A 187 -7.20 19.27 10.90
CA ASP A 187 -8.33 19.45 10.01
C ASP A 187 -8.07 18.73 8.68
N ALA A 188 -9.10 18.07 8.17
CA ALA A 188 -9.05 17.35 6.91
C ALA A 188 -10.32 17.63 6.08
N VAL A 189 -10.10 17.90 4.79
CA VAL A 189 -11.16 18.12 3.80
C VAL A 189 -11.09 16.97 2.79
N ILE A 190 -12.23 16.32 2.53
CA ILE A 190 -12.36 15.24 1.55
C ILE A 190 -13.01 15.85 0.31
N GLU A 191 -12.35 15.74 -0.85
CA GLU A 191 -12.86 16.27 -2.13
C GLU A 191 -13.33 17.72 -2.02
N GLY A 192 -12.43 18.59 -1.56
CA GLY A 192 -12.75 20.01 -1.36
C GLY A 192 -13.28 20.65 -2.64
N THR A 193 -14.29 21.51 -2.50
CA THR A 193 -14.67 22.42 -3.58
C THR A 193 -13.59 23.50 -3.76
N TYR A 194 -13.46 24.09 -4.95
CA TYR A 194 -12.49 25.19 -5.22
C TYR A 194 -12.46 26.27 -4.11
N LEU A 195 -13.60 26.56 -3.48
CA LEU A 195 -13.71 27.53 -2.39
C LEU A 195 -13.10 27.03 -1.07
N GLU A 196 -13.26 25.75 -0.74
CA GLU A 196 -12.64 25.13 0.45
C GLU A 196 -11.13 24.96 0.26
N GLU A 197 -10.68 24.82 -0.99
CA GLU A 197 -9.27 24.68 -1.36
C GLU A 197 -8.49 26.01 -1.32
N ASP A 198 -9.08 27.12 -1.78
CA ASP A 198 -8.40 28.42 -1.87
C ASP A 198 -8.54 29.30 -0.60
N TYR A 199 -9.51 29.05 0.30
CA TYR A 199 -9.77 29.90 1.49
C TYR A 199 -9.04 29.50 2.78
N ASN A 200 -7.80 29.02 2.71
CA ASN A 200 -6.86 28.91 3.86
C ASN A 200 -7.11 27.79 4.90
N LEU A 201 -8.06 26.85 4.74
CA LEU A 201 -8.23 25.77 5.74
C LEU A 201 -7.07 24.76 5.72
N THR A 202 -6.48 24.51 4.54
CA THR A 202 -5.31 23.63 4.37
C THR A 202 -4.16 24.31 3.64
N ALA A 203 -4.15 25.66 3.59
CA ALA A 203 -3.08 26.41 2.93
C ALA A 203 -1.74 26.07 3.59
N GLY A 204 -0.91 25.33 2.86
CA GLY A 204 0.30 24.77 3.43
C GLY A 204 1.33 25.84 3.77
N VAL A 205 1.85 25.78 5.00
CA VAL A 205 2.90 26.70 5.46
C VAL A 205 4.23 25.97 5.66
N GLY A 206 5.33 26.65 5.36
CA GLY A 206 6.69 26.10 5.50
C GLY A 206 7.16 25.29 4.28
N SER A 207 8.20 24.47 4.48
CA SER A 207 8.88 23.74 3.40
C SER A 207 8.01 22.59 2.87
N SER A 208 7.72 22.64 1.57
CA SER A 208 6.96 21.61 0.84
C SER A 208 7.63 20.22 0.85
N ILE A 209 8.96 20.17 0.81
CA ILE A 209 9.74 18.93 0.99
C ILE A 209 9.59 18.42 2.42
N ALA A 210 9.67 19.30 3.41
CA ALA A 210 9.57 18.88 4.80
C ALA A 210 8.18 18.34 5.15
N ASN A 211 7.14 18.93 4.57
CA ASN A 211 5.75 18.51 4.75
C ASN A 211 5.45 17.16 4.10
N HIS A 212 6.29 16.70 3.16
CA HIS A 212 6.24 15.34 2.63
C HIS A 212 6.67 14.26 3.63
N PHE A 213 7.53 14.56 4.60
CA PHE A 213 8.07 13.50 5.47
C PHE A 213 6.96 12.79 6.26
N LEU A 214 7.07 11.47 6.37
CA LEU A 214 6.07 10.63 7.06
C LEU A 214 5.79 11.09 8.50
N ILE A 215 6.79 11.63 9.20
CA ILE A 215 6.62 12.18 10.56
C ILE A 215 5.66 13.39 10.59
N ARG A 216 5.57 14.17 9.50
CA ARG A 216 4.62 15.30 9.41
C ARG A 216 3.20 14.79 9.22
N TYR A 217 3.00 13.83 8.32
CA TYR A 217 1.73 13.13 8.17
C TYR A 217 1.26 12.50 9.49
N ALA A 218 2.15 11.82 10.21
CA ALA A 218 1.85 11.22 11.50
C ALA A 218 1.39 12.25 12.54
N ARG A 219 2.09 13.39 12.65
CA ARG A 219 1.72 14.48 13.58
C ARG A 219 0.38 15.11 13.24
N SER A 220 0.12 15.37 11.96
CA SER A 220 -1.18 15.91 11.53
C SER A 220 -2.30 14.94 11.91
N MET A 221 -2.13 13.64 11.64
CA MET A 221 -3.10 12.61 12.03
C MET A 221 -3.28 12.50 13.54
N ASP A 222 -2.20 12.57 14.31
CA ASP A 222 -2.28 12.54 15.78
C ASP A 222 -3.11 13.71 16.31
N ASN A 223 -2.90 14.92 15.78
CA ASN A 223 -3.70 16.09 16.13
C ASN A 223 -5.19 15.89 15.77
N CYS A 224 -5.48 15.32 14.60
CA CYS A 224 -6.86 15.01 14.18
C CYS A 224 -7.56 14.02 15.14
N LEU A 225 -6.84 12.99 15.58
CA LEU A 225 -7.36 11.99 16.50
C LEU A 225 -7.57 12.57 17.91
N CYS A 226 -6.59 13.34 18.39
CA CYS A 226 -6.63 14.01 19.69
C CYS A 226 -7.81 14.99 19.78
N ASP A 227 -8.01 15.83 18.76
CA ASP A 227 -9.11 16.81 18.72
C ASP A 227 -10.49 16.14 18.68
N ARG A 228 -10.58 14.91 18.15
CA ARG A 228 -11.82 14.12 18.12
C ARG A 228 -12.01 13.20 19.32
N ASN A 229 -11.15 13.28 20.34
CA ASN A 229 -11.17 12.39 21.51
C ASN A 229 -11.09 10.89 21.13
N LEU A 230 -10.52 10.59 19.96
CA LEU A 230 -10.30 9.23 19.49
C LEU A 230 -8.93 8.77 19.99
N LYS A 231 -8.89 7.69 20.77
CA LYS A 231 -7.62 7.04 21.14
C LYS A 231 -7.17 6.16 19.97
N MET A 232 -5.88 6.22 19.61
CA MET A 232 -5.27 5.15 18.82
C MET A 232 -5.54 3.82 19.52
N LEU A 233 -6.19 2.89 18.83
CA LEU A 233 -6.38 1.53 19.32
C LEU A 233 -5.01 0.88 19.55
N SER A 234 -4.91 0.02 20.56
CA SER A 234 -3.71 -0.75 20.86
C SER A 234 -3.18 -1.46 19.60
N PRO A 235 -1.85 -1.55 19.39
CA PRO A 235 -1.24 -2.36 18.33
C PRO A 235 -1.77 -3.80 18.28
N ASP A 236 -2.25 -4.33 19.42
CA ASP A 236 -2.77 -5.69 19.57
C ASP A 236 -4.11 -5.94 18.84
N CYS A 237 -4.78 -4.88 18.36
CA CYS A 237 -6.07 -5.00 17.67
C CYS A 237 -5.96 -5.21 16.15
N CYS A 238 -4.74 -5.22 15.60
CA CYS A 238 -4.52 -5.28 14.16
C CYS A 238 -3.57 -6.42 13.79
N SER A 239 -4.10 -7.48 13.17
CA SER A 239 -3.27 -8.51 12.55
C SER A 239 -2.58 -7.92 11.30
N PHE A 240 -1.26 -7.77 11.36
CA PHE A 240 -0.44 -7.30 10.24
C PHE A 240 0.40 -8.46 9.69
N LEU A 241 0.35 -8.67 8.37
CA LEU A 241 1.29 -9.54 7.68
C LEU A 241 2.38 -8.63 7.10
N LEU A 242 3.56 -8.64 7.74
CA LEU A 242 4.71 -7.91 7.24
C LEU A 242 5.49 -8.81 6.28
N VAL A 243 5.27 -8.67 4.97
CA VAL A 243 6.10 -9.31 3.96
C VAL A 243 7.32 -8.43 3.70
N TYR A 244 8.48 -8.82 4.26
CA TYR A 244 9.74 -8.15 3.99
C TYR A 244 10.34 -8.70 2.69
N LEU A 245 10.23 -7.94 1.61
CA LEU A 245 10.87 -8.27 0.34
C LEU A 245 12.29 -7.68 0.33
N ASP A 246 13.25 -8.46 0.83
CA ASP A 246 14.67 -8.10 0.73
C ASP A 246 15.16 -8.40 -0.69
N THR A 247 15.61 -7.39 -1.42
CA THR A 247 16.23 -7.58 -2.74
C THR A 247 17.71 -8.01 -2.63
N ASP A 248 18.31 -8.01 -1.44
CA ASP A 248 19.68 -8.47 -1.17
C ASP A 248 19.66 -9.63 -0.15
N ALA A 249 19.30 -10.83 -0.60
CA ALA A 249 19.30 -12.06 0.21
C ALA A 249 20.65 -12.40 0.89
N GLU A 250 21.74 -11.76 0.48
CA GLU A 250 23.08 -11.95 1.06
C GLU A 250 23.37 -11.06 2.28
N LYS A 251 22.75 -9.87 2.40
CA LYS A 251 22.99 -8.95 3.54
C LYS A 251 22.15 -9.28 4.77
N SER A 252 20.95 -9.81 4.58
CA SER A 252 20.08 -10.26 5.69
C SER A 252 20.69 -11.43 6.46
N LYS A 253 21.43 -12.33 5.80
CA LYS A 253 22.21 -13.37 6.49
C LYS A 253 23.33 -12.79 7.38
N ALA A 254 24.02 -11.74 6.94
CA ALA A 254 25.06 -11.09 7.74
C ALA A 254 24.47 -10.39 8.98
N LEU A 255 23.32 -9.73 8.87
CA LEU A 255 22.70 -9.02 9.98
C LEU A 255 22.05 -9.98 11.02
N ALA A 256 21.45 -11.08 10.57
CA ALA A 256 20.90 -12.11 11.45
C ALA A 256 22.00 -12.82 12.27
N THR A 257 23.16 -13.08 11.65
CA THR A 257 24.30 -13.71 12.34
C THR A 257 24.93 -12.77 13.38
N THR A 258 24.92 -11.46 13.12
CA THR A 258 25.47 -10.45 14.05
C THR A 258 24.54 -10.21 15.25
N SER A 259 23.21 -10.26 15.04
CA SER A 259 22.23 -10.12 16.13
C SER A 259 22.16 -11.35 17.04
N ALA A 260 22.39 -12.56 16.50
CA ALA A 260 22.48 -13.78 17.31
C ALA A 260 23.73 -13.78 18.21
N ALA A 261 24.88 -13.33 17.68
CA ALA A 261 26.12 -13.23 18.44
C ALA A 261 26.08 -12.18 19.58
N LEU A 262 25.26 -11.12 19.44
CA LEU A 262 25.06 -10.10 20.48
C LEU A 262 24.07 -10.52 21.59
N LEU A 263 23.21 -11.49 21.32
CA LEU A 263 22.29 -12.04 22.33
C LEU A 263 22.94 -13.14 23.18
N ASP A 264 23.84 -13.94 22.61
CA ASP A 264 24.61 -14.94 23.37
C ASP A 264 25.68 -14.32 24.28
N ALA A 265 26.25 -13.17 23.91
CA ALA A 265 27.26 -12.48 24.72
C ALA A 265 26.72 -11.79 25.99
N ASN A 266 25.38 -11.68 26.14
CA ASN A 266 24.74 -11.09 27.31
C ASN A 266 24.17 -12.14 28.29
N ASN A 267 24.40 -13.43 28.03
CA ASN A 267 23.88 -14.54 28.84
C ASN A 267 24.96 -15.53 29.34
N THR A 268 26.22 -15.10 29.40
CA THR A 268 27.32 -15.80 30.11
C THR A 268 28.08 -14.85 31.02
#